data_AF-A0A8H7RJL2-F1
#
_entry.id   AF-A0A8H7RJL2-F1
#
_cell.length_a   1.000
_cell.length_b   1.000
_cell.length_c   1.000
_cell.angle_alpha   90.00
_cell.angle_beta   90.00
_cell.angle_gamma   90.00
#
_symmetry.space_group_name_H-M   'P 1'
#
loop_
_entity.id
_entity.type
_entity.pdbx_description
1 polymer ?
#
loop_
_entity_poly.entity_id
_entity_poly.type
_entity_poly.pdbx_seq_one_letter_code
_entity_poly.pdbx_strand_id
1 'polypeptide(L)' 'MWGRLFHFTADAVLISAVLAGIKRNSGLQPATSQIENDEIRKYADKYLSVGEWVVDSGVVFMNNSPYFERKN' A
#
# COMPACT_ATOMS: atom_id res chain seq x y z
N MET A 1 -11.63 -23.06 -2.96
CA MET A 1 -10.40 -22.48 -3.55
C MET A 1 -10.41 -20.96 -3.57
N TRP A 2 -11.57 -20.32 -3.80
CA TRP A 2 -11.73 -18.85 -3.79
C TRP A 2 -11.30 -18.14 -2.49
N GLY A 3 -11.63 -18.69 -1.32
CA GLY A 3 -11.30 -18.05 -0.04
C GLY A 3 -9.81 -17.78 0.17
N ARG A 4 -8.92 -18.72 -0.19
CA ARG A 4 -7.47 -18.52 -0.04
C ARG A 4 -6.93 -17.47 -1.01
N LEU A 5 -7.47 -17.42 -2.23
CA LEU A 5 -7.08 -16.40 -3.20
C LEU A 5 -7.41 -15.00 -2.68
N PHE A 6 -8.62 -14.81 -2.14
CA PHE A 6 -9.02 -13.54 -1.53
C PHE A 6 -8.11 -13.16 -0.35
N HIS A 7 -7.77 -14.12 0.53
CA HIS A 7 -6.83 -13.86 1.62
C HIS A 7 -5.47 -13.41 1.11
N PHE A 8 -4.86 -14.12 0.16
CA PHE A 8 -3.55 -13.71 -0.36
C PHE A 8 -3.58 -12.34 -1.04
N THR A 9 -4.66 -12.01 -1.76
CA THR A 9 -4.80 -10.68 -2.33
C THR A 9 -4.98 -9.60 -1.26
N ALA A 10 -5.73 -9.88 -0.20
CA ALA A 10 -5.90 -8.97 0.92
C ALA A 10 -4.57 -8.76 1.66
N ASP A 11 -3.84 -9.84 1.94
CA ASP A 11 -2.54 -9.80 2.59
C ASP A 11 -1.52 -9.01 1.77
N ALA A 12 -1.49 -9.20 0.45
CA ALA A 12 -0.65 -8.43 -0.45
C ALA A 12 -1.00 -6.92 -0.39
N VAL A 13 -2.29 -6.57 -0.43
CA VAL A 13 -2.71 -5.18 -0.27
C VAL A 13 -2.29 -4.62 1.09
N LEU A 14 -2.48 -5.36 2.17
CA LEU A 14 -2.09 -4.95 3.52
C LEU A 14 -0.58 -4.72 3.65
N ILE A 15 0.24 -5.62 3.10
CA ILE A 15 1.70 -5.45 3.07
C ILE A 15 2.07 -4.18 2.30
N SER A 16 1.47 -3.95 1.13
CA SER A 16 1.72 -2.73 0.35
C SER A 16 1.34 -1.47 1.12
N ALA A 17 0.22 -1.47 1.84
CA ALA A 17 -0.23 -0.34 2.66
C ALA A 17 0.70 -0.06 3.85
N VAL A 18 1.21 -1.11 4.50
CA VAL A 18 2.22 -0.97 5.57
C VAL A 18 3.51 -0.34 5.03
N LEU A 19 4.00 -0.82 3.87
CA LEU A 19 5.18 -0.25 3.22
C LEU A 19 4.97 1.23 2.83
N ALA A 20 3.79 1.58 2.34
CA ALA A 20 3.42 2.96 2.05
C ALA A 20 3.46 3.84 3.32
N GLY A 21 2.95 3.33 4.45
CA GLY A 21 3.04 4.00 5.74
C GLY A 21 4.50 4.22 6.20
N ILE A 22 5.36 3.21 6.06
CA ILE A 22 6.79 3.33 6.37
C ILE A 22 7.44 4.41 5.51
N LYS A 23 7.20 4.40 4.20
CA LYS A 23 7.72 5.40 3.27
C LYS A 23 7.31 6.82 3.65
N ARG A 24 6.05 7.04 4.04
CA ARG A 24 5.53 8.34 4.47
C ARG A 24 6.18 8.88 5.74
N ASN A 25 6.41 8.01 6.73
CA ASN A 25 6.90 8.43 8.03
C ASN A 25 8.44 8.49 8.11
N SER A 26 9.14 7.66 7.33
CA SER A 26 10.61 7.52 7.41
C SER A 26 11.36 7.91 6.13
N GLY A 27 10.67 8.03 5.00
CA GLY A 27 11.30 8.18 3.67
C GLY A 27 11.91 6.89 3.11
N LEU A 28 11.91 5.79 3.87
CA LEU A 28 12.46 4.50 3.42
C LEU A 28 11.47 3.77 2.52
N GLN A 29 11.95 3.24 1.40
CA GLN A 29 11.16 2.43 0.47
C GLN A 29 11.96 1.22 -0.04
N PRO A 30 11.30 0.13 -0.47
CA PRO A 30 11.96 -0.97 -1.14
C PRO A 30 12.77 -0.47 -2.35
N ALA A 31 14.00 -0.95 -2.49
CA ALA A 31 14.91 -0.52 -3.54
C ALA A 31 14.56 -1.16 -4.89
N THR A 32 13.43 -0.79 -5.48
CA THR A 32 12.98 -1.30 -6.79
C THR A 32 13.95 -0.94 -7.92
N SER A 33 14.79 0.08 -7.73
CA SER A 33 15.89 0.43 -8.64
C SER A 33 16.97 -0.63 -8.75
N GLN A 34 17.09 -1.55 -7.77
CA GLN A 34 18.04 -2.67 -7.84
C GLN A 34 17.50 -3.85 -8.67
N ILE A 35 16.25 -3.79 -9.12
CA ILE A 35 15.65 -4.81 -9.98
C ILE A 35 16.11 -4.54 -11.42
N GLU A 36 16.98 -5.42 -11.95
CA GLU A 36 17.54 -5.31 -13.31
C GLU A 36 16.48 -5.47 -14.40
N ASN A 37 15.47 -6.31 -14.16
CA ASN A 37 14.40 -6.54 -15.11
C ASN A 37 13.34 -5.43 -15.04
N ASP A 38 13.20 -4.67 -16.12
CA ASP A 38 12.29 -3.53 -16.22
C ASP A 38 10.80 -3.91 -16.01
N GLU A 39 10.37 -5.08 -16.49
CA GLU A 39 8.99 -5.53 -16.31
C GLU A 39 8.71 -5.86 -14.85
N ILE A 40 9.60 -6.64 -14.21
CA ILE A 40 9.48 -6.99 -12.79
C ILE A 40 9.50 -5.72 -11.94
N ARG A 41 10.40 -4.77 -12.26
CA ARG A 41 10.46 -3.48 -11.59
C ARG A 41 9.13 -2.73 -11.69
N LYS A 42 8.56 -2.65 -12.90
CA LYS A 42 7.25 -2.01 -13.13
C LYS A 42 6.13 -2.67 -12.32
N TYR A 43 6.10 -4.00 -12.24
CA TYR A 43 5.12 -4.70 -11.42
C TYR A 43 5.31 -4.46 -9.92
N ALA A 44 6.57 -4.43 -9.44
CA ALA A 44 6.89 -4.09 -8.06
C ALA A 44 6.46 -2.65 -7.72
N ASP A 45 6.80 -1.68 -8.57
CA ASP A 45 6.40 -0.28 -8.41
C ASP A 45 4.88 -0.14 -8.41
N LYS A 46 4.18 -0.83 -9.32
CA LYS A 46 2.72 -0.84 -9.36
C LYS A 46 2.13 -1.43 -8.08
N TYR A 47 2.68 -2.53 -7.59
CA TYR A 47 2.24 -3.16 -6.34
C TYR A 47 2.43 -2.22 -5.13
N LEU A 48 3.57 -1.55 -5.02
CA LEU A 48 3.79 -0.56 -3.95
C LEU A 48 2.85 0.65 -4.06
N SER A 49 2.56 1.08 -5.30
CA SER A 49 1.62 2.18 -5.57
C SER A 49 0.19 1.85 -5.12
N VAL A 50 -0.23 0.58 -5.16
CA VAL A 50 -1.53 0.15 -4.62
C VAL A 50 -1.63 0.47 -3.13
N GLY A 51 -0.55 0.25 -2.37
CA GLY A 51 -0.50 0.55 -0.95
C GLY A 51 -0.70 2.03 -0.65
N GLU A 52 -0.03 2.91 -1.40
CA GLU A 52 -0.19 4.35 -1.27
C GLU A 52 -1.64 4.78 -1.54
N TRP A 53 -2.22 4.26 -2.63
CA TRP A 53 -3.61 4.52 -2.99
C TRP A 53 -4.61 4.04 -1.93
N VAL A 54 -4.38 2.86 -1.33
CA VAL A 54 -5.24 2.32 -0.26
C VAL A 54 -5.18 3.19 0.99
N VAL A 55 -3.98 3.62 1.39
CA VAL A 55 -3.82 4.51 2.54
C VAL A 55 -4.52 5.85 2.28
N ASP A 56 -4.35 6.43 1.09
CA ASP A 56 -4.99 7.70 0.73
C ASP A 56 -6.50 7.63 0.69
N SER A 57 -7.03 6.61 0.02
CA SER A 57 -8.48 6.37 -0.04
C SER A 57 -9.04 6.11 1.35
N GLY A 58 -8.31 5.38 2.19
CA GLY A 58 -8.65 5.14 3.59
C GLY A 58 -8.71 6.43 4.41
N VAL A 59 -7.73 7.32 4.27
CA VAL A 59 -7.72 8.62 4.96
C VAL A 59 -8.88 9.48 4.50
N VAL A 60 -9.21 9.53 3.21
CA VAL A 60 -10.38 10.25 2.71
C VAL A 60 -11.66 9.69 3.31
N PHE A 61 -11.81 8.36 3.34
CA PHE A 61 -12.97 7.70 3.93
C PHE A 61 -13.10 8.01 5.43
N MET A 62 -12.00 7.90 6.19
CA MET A 62 -11.98 8.23 7.61
C MET A 62 -12.30 9.71 7.86
N ASN A 63 -11.74 10.63 7.06
CA ASN A 63 -11.98 12.06 7.20
C ASN A 63 -13.45 12.45 6.95
N ASN A 64 -14.19 11.69 6.14
CA ASN A 64 -15.61 11.91 5.88
C ASN A 64 -16.54 11.14 6.82
N SER A 65 -15.99 10.33 7.73
CA SER A 65 -16.75 9.47 8.63
C SER A 65 -16.91 10.15 10.00
N PRO A 66 -18.12 10.13 10.59
CA PRO A 66 -18.36 10.71 11.92
C PRO A 66 -17.67 9.93 13.06
N TYR A 67 -17.13 8.74 12.77
CA TYR A 67 -16.45 7.89 13.75
C TYR A 67 -14.97 8.24 13.96
N PHE A 68 -14.42 9.17 13.16
CA PHE A 68 -13.02 9.58 13.25
C PHE A 68 -12.91 11.06 13.54
N GLU A 69 -11.91 11.43 14.34
CA GLU A 69 -11.57 12.81 14.66
C GLU A 69 -10.14 13.11 14.22
N ARG A 70 -9.90 14.34 13.76
CA ARG A 70 -8.54 14.82 13.48
C ARG A 70 -7.99 15.49 14.72
N LYS A 71 -7.11 14.79 15.43
CA LYS A 71 -6.29 15.36 16.50
C LYS A 71 -4.95 15.78 15.91
N ASN A 72 -4.76 17.09 15.76
CA ASN A 72 -3.48 17.71 15.42
C ASN A 72 -2.70 17.98 16.71
#